data_AF-A0A323V230-F1
#
_entry.id   AF-A0A323V230-F1
#
_cell.length_a   1.000
_cell.length_b   1.000
_cell.length_c   1.000
_cell.angle_alpha   90.00
_cell.angle_beta   90.00
_cell.angle_gamma   90.00
#
_symmetry.space_group_name_H-M   'P 1'
#
loop_
_entity.id
_entity.type
_entity.pdbx_description
1 polymer ?
#
loop_
_entity_poly.entity_id
_entity_poly.type
_entity_poly.pdbx_seq_one_letter_code
_entity_poly.pdbx_strand_id
1 'polypeptide(L)'
;VPLETKLEETEEEVLSFAVNRIRNDFNSMATEIIVPFEIDYPDTQITVTVPKAGDKKKLLDLALKNVNYFKEELRRKKILHLEGSSDIEKKKVLYELQSYLHLQEVPVHIECFDNSNFQGAYPVSAMVCFRDGLPSKKDYRHYNVKTVQGINDFATM
;
A
#
# COMPACT_ATOMS: atom_id res chain seq x y z
N VAL A 1 10.39 -2.55 -15.09
CA VAL A 1 11.77 -2.99 -14.78
C VAL A 1 12.33 -2.02 -13.76
N PRO A 2 12.78 -2.46 -12.58
CA PRO A 2 13.43 -1.56 -11.62
C PRO A 2 14.70 -0.97 -12.24
N LEU A 3 14.92 0.33 -12.05
CA LEU A 3 16.18 0.99 -12.39
C LEU A 3 17.14 0.77 -11.23
N GLU A 4 18.25 0.11 -11.48
CA GLU A 4 19.36 0.04 -10.53
C GLU A 4 20.23 1.29 -10.75
N THR A 5 20.18 2.20 -9.78
CA THR A 5 21.03 3.40 -9.77
C THR A 5 22.45 3.00 -9.43
N LYS A 6 23.42 3.43 -10.23
CA LYS A 6 24.84 3.29 -9.85
C LYS A 6 25.18 4.35 -8.80
N LEU A 7 26.14 4.05 -7.93
CA LEU A 7 26.54 4.91 -6.79
C LEU A 7 27.00 6.33 -7.17
N GLU A 8 27.28 6.58 -8.45
CA GLU A 8 27.81 7.84 -8.96
C GLU A 8 26.77 8.70 -9.70
N GLU A 9 25.55 8.21 -9.92
CA GLU A 9 24.52 8.94 -10.67
C GLU A 9 23.71 9.85 -9.75
N THR A 10 23.51 11.09 -10.17
CA THR A 10 22.63 12.07 -9.49
C THR A 10 21.15 11.77 -9.74
N GLU A 11 20.26 12.28 -8.89
CA GLU A 11 18.81 12.07 -9.06
C GLU A 11 18.29 12.65 -10.39
N GLU A 12 18.91 13.74 -10.83
CA GLU A 12 18.67 14.43 -12.10
C GLU A 12 19.02 13.56 -13.30
N GLU A 13 20.19 12.94 -13.30
CA GLU A 13 20.65 12.04 -14.36
C GLU A 13 19.77 10.79 -14.45
N VAL A 14 19.46 10.19 -13.30
CA VAL A 14 18.59 9.02 -13.22
C VAL A 14 17.20 9.33 -13.76
N LEU A 15 16.63 10.49 -13.39
CA LEU A 15 15.32 10.91 -13.87
C LEU A 15 15.33 11.19 -15.38
N SER A 16 16.35 11.88 -15.90
CA SER A 16 16.49 12.16 -17.33
C SER A 16 16.55 10.87 -18.16
N PHE A 17 17.36 9.90 -17.71
CA PHE A 17 17.43 8.58 -18.32
C PHE A 17 16.09 7.83 -18.27
N ALA A 18 15.44 7.81 -17.11
CA ALA A 18 14.15 7.14 -16.93
C ALA A 18 13.06 7.73 -17.83
N VAL A 19 13.01 9.06 -17.94
CA VAL A 19 12.08 9.78 -18.83
C VAL A 19 12.31 9.38 -20.28
N ASN A 20 13.55 9.40 -20.76
CA ASN A 20 13.88 9.00 -22.15
C ASN A 20 13.44 7.55 -22.42
N ARG A 21 13.79 6.63 -21.51
CA ARG A 21 13.39 5.22 -21.62
C ARG A 21 11.87 5.05 -21.70
N ILE A 22 11.12 5.66 -20.79
CA ILE A 22 9.65 5.57 -20.77
C ILE A 22 9.07 6.14 -22.06
N ARG A 23 9.57 7.27 -22.56
CA ARG A 23 9.08 7.85 -23.81
C ARG A 23 9.29 6.92 -24.99
N ASN A 24 10.42 6.22 -25.06
CA ASN A 24 10.69 5.23 -26.11
C ASN A 24 9.80 3.99 -25.95
N ASP A 25 9.69 3.46 -24.73
CA ASP A 25 8.88 2.27 -24.42
C ASP A 25 7.40 2.47 -24.80
N PHE A 26 6.87 3.71 -24.62
CA PHE A 26 5.49 4.07 -24.93
C PHE A 26 5.30 4.84 -26.24
N ASN A 27 6.35 5.06 -27.04
CA ASN A 27 6.32 5.89 -28.25
C ASN A 27 5.65 7.26 -28.03
N SER A 28 5.99 7.93 -26.93
CA SER A 28 5.37 9.18 -26.52
C SER A 28 5.73 10.34 -27.47
N MET A 29 4.71 10.95 -28.06
CA MET A 29 4.83 12.16 -28.90
C MET A 29 4.60 13.46 -28.12
N ALA A 30 4.51 13.42 -26.79
CA ALA A 30 4.29 14.61 -25.97
C ALA A 30 5.44 15.62 -26.13
N THR A 31 5.10 16.88 -26.41
CA THR A 31 6.04 18.00 -26.58
C THR A 31 6.44 18.67 -25.28
N GLU A 32 5.80 18.29 -24.17
CA GLU A 32 6.09 18.80 -22.83
C GLU A 32 6.26 17.64 -21.84
N ILE A 33 7.23 17.77 -20.94
CA ILE A 33 7.52 16.83 -19.88
C ILE A 33 7.41 17.56 -18.54
N ILE A 34 6.57 17.02 -17.65
CA ILE A 34 6.36 17.56 -16.30
C ILE A 34 7.20 16.76 -15.31
N VAL A 35 8.07 17.45 -14.58
CA VAL A 35 9.02 16.84 -13.64
C VAL A 35 8.98 17.51 -12.26
N PRO A 36 9.36 16.79 -11.18
CA PRO A 36 9.38 17.33 -9.83
C PRO A 36 10.53 18.31 -9.56
N PHE A 37 11.62 18.24 -10.31
CA PHE A 37 12.79 19.11 -10.21
C PHE A 37 13.42 19.27 -11.61
N GLU A 38 14.32 20.25 -11.74
CA GLU A 38 14.98 20.54 -13.02
C GLU A 38 15.91 19.38 -13.42
N ILE A 39 15.88 19.02 -14.70
CA ILE A 39 16.73 17.99 -15.28
C ILE A 39 17.33 18.50 -16.58
N ASP A 40 18.54 18.06 -16.90
CA ASP A 40 19.11 18.25 -18.22
C ASP A 40 18.55 17.18 -19.17
N TYR A 41 17.87 17.62 -20.22
CA TYR A 41 17.26 16.74 -21.22
C TYR A 41 17.78 17.09 -22.62
N PRO A 42 18.34 16.12 -23.36
CA PRO A 42 19.12 16.40 -24.57
C PRO A 42 18.30 16.92 -25.77
N ASP A 43 16.98 16.74 -25.77
CA ASP A 43 16.11 17.20 -26.86
C ASP A 43 15.56 18.60 -26.58
N THR A 44 16.08 19.59 -27.32
CA THR A 44 15.68 20.99 -27.20
C THR A 44 14.28 21.30 -27.75
N GLN A 45 13.66 20.38 -28.52
CA GLN A 45 12.30 20.57 -29.03
C GLN A 45 11.23 20.29 -27.96
N ILE A 46 11.63 19.67 -26.85
CA ILE A 46 10.74 19.30 -25.76
C ILE A 46 10.85 20.31 -24.63
N THR A 47 9.70 20.80 -24.17
CA THR A 47 9.64 21.70 -23.02
C THR A 47 9.67 20.88 -21.73
N VAL A 48 10.65 21.15 -20.87
CA VAL A 48 10.70 20.56 -19.52
C VAL A 48 10.15 21.57 -18.52
N THR A 49 9.11 21.19 -17.78
CA THR A 49 8.40 22.07 -16.87
C THR A 49 8.41 21.52 -15.45
N VAL A 50 8.86 22.34 -14.49
CA VAL A 50 8.72 22.09 -13.05
C VAL A 50 7.55 22.93 -12.51
N PRO A 51 6.35 22.35 -12.34
CA PRO A 51 5.17 23.12 -11.99
C PRO A 51 5.18 23.49 -10.51
N LYS A 52 4.98 24.78 -10.22
CA LYS A 52 4.86 25.29 -8.83
C LYS A 52 3.40 25.33 -8.34
N ALA A 53 2.45 25.55 -9.24
CA ALA A 53 1.02 25.62 -8.95
C ALA A 53 0.17 25.29 -10.19
N GLY A 54 -1.14 25.21 -10.02
CA GLY A 54 -2.10 24.98 -11.11
C GLY A 54 -2.24 23.51 -11.51
N ASP A 55 -2.84 23.27 -12.68
CA ASP A 55 -3.25 21.92 -13.08
C ASP A 55 -2.08 20.98 -13.39
N LYS A 56 -0.96 21.50 -13.91
CA LYS A 56 0.27 20.73 -14.11
C LYS A 56 0.84 20.20 -12.78
N LYS A 57 0.76 20.99 -11.71
CA LYS A 57 1.16 20.56 -10.37
C LYS A 57 0.21 19.47 -9.85
N LYS A 58 -1.10 19.62 -10.04
CA LYS A 58 -2.07 18.58 -9.67
C LYS A 58 -1.81 17.24 -10.39
N LEU A 59 -1.42 17.27 -11.67
CA LEU A 59 -1.06 16.07 -12.42
C LEU A 59 0.18 15.38 -11.84
N LEU A 60 1.23 16.16 -11.53
CA LEU A 60 2.43 15.64 -10.88
C LEU A 60 2.09 15.03 -9.51
N ASP A 61 1.29 15.72 -8.70
CA ASP A 61 0.89 15.25 -7.38
C ASP A 61 0.05 13.97 -7.45
N LEU A 62 -0.83 13.85 -8.44
CA LEU A 62 -1.60 12.62 -8.70
C LEU A 62 -0.68 11.45 -9.08
N ALA A 63 0.31 11.68 -9.94
CA ALA A 63 1.29 10.67 -10.31
C ALA A 63 2.10 10.20 -9.08
N LEU A 64 2.57 11.13 -8.26
CA LEU A 64 3.28 10.83 -7.01
C LEU A 64 2.39 10.04 -6.03
N LYS A 65 1.11 10.41 -5.92
CA LYS A 65 0.14 9.69 -5.09
C LYS A 65 -0.02 8.24 -5.55
N ASN A 66 -0.14 8.02 -6.86
CA ASN A 66 -0.25 6.67 -7.44
C ASN A 66 1.00 5.83 -7.16
N VAL A 67 2.19 6.41 -7.31
CA VAL A 67 3.46 5.74 -6.98
C VAL A 67 3.52 5.37 -5.49
N ASN A 68 3.10 6.26 -4.61
CA ASN A 68 3.07 5.99 -3.17
C ASN A 68 2.11 4.86 -2.82
N TYR A 69 0.91 4.84 -3.38
CA TYR A 69 -0.01 3.71 -3.22
C TYR A 69 0.60 2.39 -3.69
N PHE A 70 1.25 2.39 -4.85
CA PHE A 70 1.92 1.20 -5.37
C PHE A 70 3.06 0.73 -4.45
N LYS A 71 3.89 1.64 -3.93
CA LYS A 71 4.96 1.30 -2.97
C LYS A 71 4.40 0.72 -1.66
N GLU A 72 3.29 1.28 -1.15
CA GLU A 72 2.61 0.72 0.02
C GLU A 72 2.03 -0.68 -0.24
N GLU A 73 1.47 -0.91 -1.42
CA GLU A 73 0.95 -2.21 -1.80
C GLU A 73 2.08 -3.26 -1.86
N LEU A 74 3.21 -2.92 -2.47
CA LEU A 74 4.41 -3.77 -2.47
C LEU A 74 4.91 -4.07 -1.06
N ARG A 75 4.98 -3.04 -0.19
CA ARG A 75 5.36 -3.24 1.22
C ARG A 75 4.40 -4.18 1.94
N ARG A 76 3.09 -4.04 1.74
CA ARG A 76 2.08 -4.94 2.32
C ARG A 76 2.27 -6.38 1.85
N LYS A 77 2.50 -6.60 0.56
CA LYS A 77 2.75 -7.95 0.00
C LYS A 77 4.03 -8.58 0.58
N LYS A 78 5.09 -7.79 0.75
CA LYS A 78 6.35 -8.22 1.37
C LYS A 78 6.21 -8.57 2.85
N ILE A 79 5.51 -7.74 3.63
CA ILE A 79 5.24 -8.01 5.06
C ILE A 79 4.45 -9.30 5.23
N LEU A 80 3.50 -9.55 4.33
CA LEU A 80 2.71 -10.78 4.31
C LEU A 80 3.45 -11.98 3.66
N HIS A 81 4.73 -11.81 3.32
CA HIS A 81 5.59 -12.80 2.65
C HIS A 81 4.99 -13.47 1.39
N LEU A 82 4.00 -12.84 0.75
CA LEU A 82 3.27 -13.40 -0.39
C LEU A 82 4.14 -13.64 -1.63
N GLU A 83 5.33 -13.05 -1.65
CA GLU A 83 6.32 -13.15 -2.73
C GLU A 83 7.23 -14.39 -2.61
N GLY A 84 7.10 -15.21 -1.56
CA GLY A 84 7.82 -16.47 -1.40
C GLY A 84 7.51 -17.47 -2.52
N SER A 85 8.52 -18.27 -2.91
CA SER A 85 8.37 -19.29 -3.96
C SER A 85 7.62 -20.52 -3.45
N SER A 86 7.61 -20.75 -2.12
CA SER A 86 6.92 -21.87 -1.47
C SER A 86 5.77 -21.41 -0.56
N ASP A 87 4.80 -22.29 -0.33
CA ASP A 87 3.69 -22.04 0.61
C ASP A 87 4.17 -21.78 2.05
N ILE A 88 5.30 -22.40 2.44
CA ILE A 88 5.90 -22.22 3.76
C ILE A 88 6.42 -20.78 3.92
N GLU A 89 7.08 -20.25 2.89
CA GLU A 89 7.55 -18.85 2.91
C GLU A 89 6.38 -17.88 2.97
N LYS A 90 5.32 -18.12 2.19
CA LYS A 90 4.11 -17.28 2.21
C LYS A 90 3.40 -17.26 3.56
N LYS A 91 3.44 -18.37 4.29
CA LYS A 91 2.79 -18.53 5.60
C LYS A 91 3.74 -18.39 6.78
N LYS A 92 4.98 -17.94 6.57
CA LYS A 92 6.01 -17.85 7.61
C LYS A 92 5.51 -17.12 8.87
N VAL A 93 4.84 -15.98 8.70
CA VAL A 93 4.27 -15.19 9.80
C VAL A 93 3.23 -15.98 10.59
N LEU A 94 2.47 -16.87 9.95
CA LEU A 94 1.49 -17.71 10.65
C LEU A 94 2.16 -18.80 11.48
N TYR A 95 3.26 -19.38 11.00
CA TYR A 95 4.06 -20.33 11.77
C TYR A 95 4.77 -19.66 12.95
N GLU A 96 5.28 -18.44 12.75
CA GLU A 96 5.84 -17.62 13.83
C GLU A 96 4.75 -17.33 14.88
N LEU A 97 3.56 -16.92 14.46
CA LEU A 97 2.43 -16.67 15.35
C LEU A 97 2.00 -17.93 16.12
N GLN A 98 1.92 -19.08 15.44
CA GLN A 98 1.65 -20.37 16.06
C GLN A 98 2.66 -20.65 17.18
N SER A 99 3.95 -20.47 16.90
CA SER A 99 5.03 -20.69 17.87
C SER A 99 4.93 -19.74 19.06
N TYR A 100 4.77 -18.43 18.80
CA TYR A 100 4.67 -17.41 19.86
C TYR A 100 3.47 -17.59 20.78
N LEU A 101 2.34 -18.04 20.24
CA LEU A 101 1.11 -18.26 21.00
C LEU A 101 0.95 -19.71 21.47
N HIS A 102 1.92 -20.58 21.18
CA HIS A 102 1.90 -22.01 21.50
C HIS A 102 0.62 -22.73 21.01
N LEU A 103 0.16 -22.39 19.80
CA LEU A 103 -1.03 -22.99 19.20
C LEU A 103 -0.73 -24.39 18.65
N GLN A 104 -1.69 -25.30 18.80
CA GLN A 104 -1.57 -26.67 18.27
C GLN A 104 -1.55 -26.70 16.74
N GLU A 105 -2.31 -25.81 16.11
CA GLU A 105 -2.44 -25.72 14.65
C GLU A 105 -2.05 -24.33 14.15
N VAL A 106 -1.68 -24.25 12.88
CA VAL A 106 -1.36 -22.98 12.21
C VAL A 106 -2.64 -22.14 12.09
N PRO A 107 -2.66 -20.88 12.56
CA PRO A 107 -3.87 -20.04 12.53
C PRO A 107 -4.14 -19.49 11.12
N VAL A 108 -4.67 -20.34 10.23
CA VAL A 108 -5.00 -19.97 8.84
C VAL A 108 -6.29 -19.17 8.71
N HIS A 109 -7.10 -19.10 9.77
CA HIS A 109 -8.30 -18.28 9.84
C HIS A 109 -8.28 -17.48 11.16
N ILE A 110 -8.21 -16.16 11.06
CA ILE A 110 -8.06 -15.27 12.20
C ILE A 110 -9.18 -14.23 12.14
N GLU A 111 -9.99 -14.15 13.19
CA GLU A 111 -11.03 -13.15 13.35
C GLU A 111 -10.63 -12.22 14.50
N CYS A 112 -10.57 -10.91 14.22
CA CYS A 112 -10.23 -9.90 15.20
C CYS A 112 -11.46 -9.03 15.44
N PHE A 113 -11.86 -8.90 16.70
CA PHE A 113 -13.00 -8.11 17.13
C PHE A 113 -12.54 -6.80 17.77
N ASP A 114 -13.19 -5.71 17.40
CA ASP A 114 -13.03 -4.39 18.01
C ASP A 114 -14.40 -3.94 18.55
N ASN A 115 -14.49 -3.81 19.87
CA ASN A 115 -15.70 -3.40 20.58
C ASN A 115 -15.64 -1.90 20.87
N SER A 116 -16.56 -1.15 20.26
CA SER A 116 -16.65 0.31 20.37
C SER A 116 -18.01 0.73 20.91
N ASN A 117 -18.05 1.85 21.63
CA ASN A 117 -19.28 2.41 22.20
C ASN A 117 -19.48 3.83 21.68
N PHE A 118 -20.54 4.06 20.91
CA PHE A 118 -20.86 5.43 20.46
C PHE A 118 -21.64 6.17 21.56
N GLN A 119 -21.01 7.20 22.13
CA GLN A 119 -21.60 8.08 23.16
C GLN A 119 -22.26 7.32 24.34
N GLY A 120 -21.77 6.13 24.67
CA GLY A 120 -22.24 5.31 25.79
C GLY A 120 -23.62 4.63 25.62
N ALA A 121 -24.27 4.75 24.45
CA ALA A 121 -25.65 4.28 24.26
C ALA A 121 -25.83 3.19 23.18
N TYR A 122 -24.79 2.90 22.40
CA TYR A 122 -24.86 1.91 21.30
C TYR A 122 -23.55 1.11 21.21
N PRO A 123 -23.48 -0.06 21.88
CA PRO A 123 -22.34 -0.96 21.74
C PRO A 123 -22.36 -1.59 20.34
N VAL A 124 -21.22 -1.49 19.66
CA VAL A 124 -21.00 -1.97 18.31
C VAL A 124 -19.71 -2.77 18.30
N SER A 125 -19.74 -3.94 17.67
CA SER A 125 -18.54 -4.74 17.44
C SER A 125 -18.24 -4.82 15.95
N ALA A 126 -17.02 -4.46 15.55
CA ALA A 126 -16.51 -4.70 14.21
C ALA A 126 -15.62 -5.94 14.22
N MET A 127 -15.87 -6.88 13.30
CA MET A 127 -15.00 -8.03 13.08
C MET A 127 -14.30 -7.91 11.73
N VAL A 128 -12.98 -7.96 11.76
CA VAL A 128 -12.14 -8.12 10.57
C VAL A 128 -11.61 -9.54 10.53
N CYS A 129 -11.59 -10.12 9.33
CA CYS A 129 -11.19 -11.50 9.10
C CYS A 129 -9.93 -11.56 8.24
N PHE A 130 -8.99 -12.42 8.61
CA PHE A 130 -7.83 -12.78 7.81
C PHE A 130 -7.87 -14.28 7.47
N ARG A 131 -7.63 -14.62 6.21
CA ARG A 131 -7.47 -15.99 5.72
C ARG A 131 -6.09 -16.17 5.12
N ASP A 132 -5.37 -17.18 5.57
CA ASP A 132 -3.98 -17.44 5.18
C ASP A 132 -3.09 -16.19 5.33
N GLY A 133 -3.31 -15.41 6.41
CA GLY A 133 -2.60 -14.16 6.69
C GLY A 133 -3.06 -12.95 5.86
N LEU A 134 -3.97 -13.12 4.90
CA LEU A 134 -4.48 -12.05 4.05
C LEU A 134 -5.82 -11.51 4.53
N PRO A 135 -6.07 -10.18 4.45
CA PRO A 135 -7.37 -9.61 4.76
C PRO A 135 -8.49 -10.18 3.87
N SER A 136 -9.50 -10.79 4.47
CA SER A 136 -10.72 -11.28 3.79
C SER A 136 -11.86 -10.29 3.97
N LYS A 137 -11.84 -9.18 3.20
CA LYS A 137 -12.84 -8.10 3.31
C LYS A 137 -14.29 -8.58 3.15
N LYS A 138 -14.52 -9.62 2.34
CA LYS A 138 -15.85 -10.24 2.15
C LYS A 138 -16.39 -10.89 3.43
N ASP A 139 -15.50 -11.29 4.33
CA ASP A 139 -15.83 -11.95 5.59
C ASP A 139 -15.95 -10.95 6.74
N TYR A 140 -15.73 -9.66 6.51
CA TYR A 140 -15.88 -8.64 7.55
C TYR A 140 -17.33 -8.57 8.01
N ARG A 141 -17.54 -8.37 9.31
CA ARG A 141 -18.88 -8.26 9.89
C ARG A 141 -18.97 -7.07 10.82
N HIS A 142 -20.17 -6.52 10.90
CA HIS A 142 -20.52 -5.46 11.83
C HIS A 142 -21.70 -5.94 12.65
N TYR A 143 -21.53 -5.95 13.97
CA TYR A 143 -22.51 -6.45 14.92
C TYR A 143 -23.06 -5.28 15.73
N ASN A 144 -24.37 -5.07 15.61
CA ASN A 144 -25.11 -4.12 16.43
C ASN A 144 -25.60 -4.84 17.69
N VAL A 145 -25.00 -4.56 18.84
CA VAL A 145 -25.32 -5.24 20.09
C VAL A 145 -26.49 -4.50 20.76
N LYS A 146 -27.64 -5.17 20.83
CA LYS A 146 -28.90 -4.56 21.31
C LYS A 146 -29.20 -4.80 22.79
N THR A 147 -28.52 -5.77 23.40
CA THR A 147 -28.86 -6.32 24.71
C THR A 147 -27.97 -5.79 25.83
N VAL A 148 -26.84 -5.17 25.52
CA VAL A 148 -25.90 -4.60 26.49
C VAL A 148 -26.23 -3.12 26.69
N GLN A 149 -26.33 -2.70 27.95
CA GLN A 149 -26.54 -1.29 28.31
C GLN A 149 -25.26 -0.69 28.89
N GLY A 150 -24.91 0.52 28.45
CA GLY A 150 -23.70 1.21 28.87
C GLY A 150 -22.42 0.61 28.28
N ILE A 151 -21.28 1.11 28.77
CA ILE A 151 -19.94 0.71 28.32
C ILE A 151 -19.55 -0.58 29.07
N ASN A 152 -19.83 -1.73 28.46
CA ASN A 152 -19.45 -3.04 28.99
C ASN A 152 -18.93 -3.95 27.87
N ASP A 153 -17.63 -3.85 27.62
CA ASP A 153 -16.98 -4.56 26.52
C ASP A 153 -16.93 -6.08 26.74
N PHE A 154 -16.87 -6.53 28.00
CA PHE A 154 -16.94 -7.96 28.35
C PHE A 154 -18.30 -8.57 28.01
N ALA A 155 -19.38 -7.84 28.25
CA ALA A 155 -20.72 -8.31 27.88
C ALA A 155 -21.00 -8.17 26.37
N THR A 156 -20.19 -7.38 25.66
CA THR A 156 -20.31 -7.12 24.21
C THR A 156 -19.57 -8.18 23.39
N MET A 157 -18.54 -8.83 23.96
CA MET A 157 -17.79 -9.95 23.37
C MET A 157 -18.54 -11.27 23.49
#